data_AF-A0A830BZG7-F1
#
_entry.id   AF-A0A830BZG7-F1
#
_cell.length_a   1.000
_cell.length_b   1.000
_cell.length_c   1.000
_cell.angle_alpha   90.00
_cell.angle_beta   90.00
_cell.angle_gamma   90.00
#
_symmetry.space_group_name_H-M   'P 1'
#
loop_
_entity.id
_entity.type
_entity.pdbx_description
1 polymer ?
#
loop_
_entity_poly.entity_id
_entity_poly.type
_entity_poly.pdbx_seq_one_letter_code
_entity_poly.pdbx_strand_id
1 'polypeptide(L)'
;RSHSSAGQDTAVGLEDVLVEVIDKLTGHQSNLQNILIVGMGGFGKTTLAINIYINPVIVQHFDFRGWATISLEYNSKEILLEVLLCLKNNRGAEKA
;
A
#
# COMPACT_ATOMS: atom_id res chain seq x y z
N ARG A 1 32.95 -2.31 9.65
CA ARG A 1 31.79 -3.09 9.15
C ARG A 1 30.56 -2.32 9.60
N SER A 2 30.15 -1.35 8.80
CA SER A 2 29.06 -0.44 9.13
C SER A 2 27.74 -1.17 8.89
N HIS A 3 26.95 -1.37 9.94
CA HIS A 3 25.56 -1.79 9.79
C HIS A 3 24.78 -0.59 9.26
N SER A 4 24.49 -0.60 7.95
CA SER A 4 23.50 0.27 7.35
C SER A 4 22.12 -0.16 7.85
N SER A 5 21.63 0.53 8.88
CA SER A 5 20.20 0.55 9.21
C SER A 5 19.48 1.17 8.03
N ALA A 6 18.95 0.34 7.13
CA ALA A 6 17.92 0.77 6.20
C ALA A 6 16.74 1.23 7.08
N GLY A 7 16.62 2.55 7.24
CA GLY A 7 15.57 3.16 8.04
C GLY A 7 14.23 2.76 7.43
N GLN A 8 13.56 1.81 8.06
CA GLN A 8 12.11 1.79 8.00
C GLN A 8 11.68 2.99 8.83
N ASP A 9 11.15 4.02 8.17
CA ASP A 9 10.35 5.05 8.83
C ASP A 9 9.09 4.37 9.35
N THR A 10 9.25 3.68 10.48
CA THR A 10 8.15 3.16 11.28
C THR A 10 7.25 4.36 11.60
N ALA A 11 5.97 4.26 11.26
CA ALA A 11 5.00 5.30 11.57
C ALA A 11 4.73 5.31 13.09
N VAL A 12 5.69 5.84 13.85
CA VAL A 12 5.62 5.95 15.31
C VAL A 12 4.41 6.80 15.68
N GLY A 13 3.44 6.21 16.39
CA GLY A 13 2.20 6.86 16.80
C GLY A 13 0.99 6.64 15.88
N LEU A 14 1.12 5.82 14.82
CA LEU A 14 -0.01 5.41 13.96
C LEU A 14 -0.24 3.89 13.97
N GLU A 15 0.32 3.17 14.94
CA GLU A 15 0.24 1.71 15.04
C GLU A 15 -1.20 1.23 15.18
N ASP A 16 -2.00 1.88 16.01
CA ASP A 16 -3.41 1.52 16.21
C ASP A 16 -4.21 1.69 14.91
N VAL A 17 -3.96 2.78 14.18
CA VAL A 17 -4.60 3.04 12.89
C VAL A 17 -4.17 2.01 11.84
N LEU A 18 -2.89 1.64 11.83
CA LEU A 18 -2.37 0.59 10.95
C LEU A 18 -3.08 -0.74 11.20
N VAL A 19 -3.20 -1.16 12.46
CA VAL A 19 -3.90 -2.39 12.85
C VAL A 19 -5.37 -2.34 12.44
N GLU A 20 -6.07 -1.23 12.75
CA GLU A 20 -7.48 -1.07 12.39
C GLU A 20 -7.72 -1.20 10.88
N VAL A 21 -6.85 -0.60 10.06
CA VAL A 21 -6.96 -0.66 8.60
C VAL A 21 -6.69 -2.07 8.07
N ILE A 22 -5.69 -2.76 8.61
CA ILE A 22 -5.38 -4.15 8.23
C ILE A 22 -6.56 -5.07 8.56
N ASP A 23 -7.14 -4.94 9.74
CA ASP A 23 -8.30 -5.73 10.16
C ASP A 23 -9.52 -5.46 9.26
N LYS A 24 -9.76 -4.20 8.87
CA LYS A 24 -10.84 -3.86 7.93
C LYS A 24 -10.63 -4.47 6.55
N LEU A 25 -9.40 -4.43 6.03
CA LEU A 25 -9.06 -4.96 4.71
C LEU A 25 -9.11 -6.49 4.64
N THR A 26 -8.88 -7.17 5.76
CA THR A 26 -8.74 -8.64 5.81
C THR A 26 -9.93 -9.35 6.46
N GLY A 27 -10.73 -8.65 7.26
CA GLY A 27 -11.80 -9.23 8.09
C GLY A 27 -13.21 -9.11 7.52
N HIS A 28 -13.46 -8.33 6.47
CA HIS A 28 -14.80 -8.12 5.90
C HIS A 28 -14.97 -8.78 4.51
N GLN A 29 -16.00 -9.62 4.34
CA GLN A 29 -16.31 -10.30 3.08
C GLN A 29 -17.10 -9.44 2.08
N SER A 30 -16.69 -8.18 1.87
CA SER A 30 -17.21 -7.39 0.76
C SER A 30 -16.32 -7.61 -0.46
N ASN A 31 -16.92 -7.89 -1.63
CA ASN A 31 -16.17 -8.02 -2.88
C ASN A 31 -15.42 -6.75 -3.30
N LEU A 32 -15.77 -5.59 -2.73
CA LEU A 32 -15.12 -4.31 -2.97
C LEU A 32 -15.19 -3.43 -1.71
N GLN A 33 -14.05 -2.92 -1.25
CA GLN A 33 -13.94 -2.02 -0.11
C GLN A 33 -13.07 -0.81 -0.47
N ASN A 34 -13.45 0.37 0.01
CA ASN A 34 -12.69 1.62 -0.16
C ASN A 34 -12.32 2.19 1.21
N ILE A 35 -11.04 2.52 1.40
CA ILE A 35 -10.53 3.16 2.63
C ILE A 35 -9.87 4.48 2.23
N LEU A 36 -10.34 5.57 2.83
CA LEU A 36 -9.80 6.92 2.61
C LEU A 36 -8.99 7.37 3.82
N ILE A 37 -7.72 7.73 3.61
CA ILE A 37 -6.84 8.28 4.65
C ILE A 37 -6.84 9.80 4.54
N VAL A 38 -7.45 10.48 5.52
CA VAL A 38 -7.58 11.95 5.56
C VAL A 38 -6.80 12.55 6.73
N GLY A 39 -6.42 13.83 6.61
CA GLY A 39 -5.65 14.54 7.63
C GLY A 39 -4.84 15.69 7.03
N MET A 40 -4.33 16.56 7.89
CA MET A 40 -3.56 17.74 7.46
C MET A 40 -2.26 17.35 6.72
N GLY A 41 -1.68 18.30 5.99
CA GLY A 41 -0.37 18.13 5.37
C GLY A 41 0.71 17.79 6.42
N GLY A 42 1.67 16.94 6.08
CA GLY A 42 2.76 16.56 6.99
C GLY A 42 2.43 15.45 8.01
N PHE A 43 1.18 15.01 8.14
CA PHE A 43 0.77 13.95 9.09
C PHE A 43 1.12 12.51 8.67
N GLY A 44 2.01 12.33 7.69
CA GLY A 44 2.48 10.99 7.31
C GLY A 44 1.42 10.08 6.65
N LYS A 45 0.35 10.62 6.06
CA LYS A 45 -0.70 9.82 5.38
C LYS A 45 -0.14 8.87 4.32
N THR A 46 0.75 9.39 3.48
CA THR A 46 1.43 8.59 2.45
C THR A 46 2.33 7.53 3.10
N THR A 47 3.01 7.87 4.20
CA THR A 47 3.80 6.91 4.99
C THR A 47 2.93 5.79 5.56
N LEU A 48 1.75 6.11 6.11
CA LEU A 48 0.78 5.11 6.57
C LEU A 48 0.30 4.22 5.42
N ALA A 49 -0.07 4.79 4.28
CA ALA A 49 -0.49 4.03 3.10
C ALA A 49 0.62 3.09 2.59
N ILE A 50 1.88 3.54 2.58
CA ILE A 50 3.04 2.71 2.22
C ILE A 50 3.21 1.57 3.23
N ASN A 51 3.13 1.86 4.54
CA ASN A 51 3.27 0.85 5.59
C ASN A 51 2.16 -0.21 5.54
N ILE A 52 0.92 0.17 5.22
CA ILE A 52 -0.17 -0.77 4.93
C ILE A 52 0.17 -1.61 3.69
N TYR A 53 0.58 -0.96 2.59
CA TYR A 53 0.85 -1.62 1.31
C TYR A 53 1.93 -2.71 1.41
N ILE A 54 3.00 -2.45 2.17
CA ILE A 54 4.10 -3.41 2.37
C ILE A 54 3.89 -4.36 3.54
N ASN A 55 2.81 -4.22 4.31
CA ASN A 55 2.57 -5.04 5.49
C ASN A 55 2.48 -6.53 5.10
N PRO A 56 3.17 -7.45 5.80
CA PRO A 56 3.16 -8.88 5.45
C PRO A 56 1.76 -9.50 5.38
N VAL A 57 0.83 -9.08 6.24
CA VAL A 57 -0.55 -9.57 6.24
C VAL A 57 -1.26 -9.14 4.96
N ILE A 58 -1.10 -7.88 4.55
CA ILE A 58 -1.66 -7.35 3.30
C ILE A 58 -1.00 -8.01 2.08
N VAL A 59 0.31 -8.21 2.12
CA VAL A 59 1.07 -8.92 1.07
C VAL A 59 0.54 -10.32 0.85
N GLN A 60 0.23 -11.04 1.93
CA GLN A 60 -0.24 -12.41 1.87
C GLN A 60 -1.74 -12.51 1.52
N HIS A 61 -2.55 -11.53 1.91
CA HIS A 61 -3.99 -11.56 1.72
C HIS A 61 -4.42 -11.25 0.28
N PHE A 62 -3.73 -10.33 -0.40
CA PHE A 62 -4.08 -9.91 -1.77
C PHE A 62 -3.15 -10.53 -2.81
N ASP A 63 -3.71 -11.34 -3.72
CA ASP A 63 -2.99 -11.94 -4.86
C ASP A 63 -2.25 -10.89 -5.70
N PHE A 64 -2.87 -9.71 -5.81
CA PHE A 64 -2.31 -8.60 -6.56
C PHE A 64 -2.45 -7.29 -5.81
N ARG A 65 -1.42 -6.46 -5.93
CA ARG A 65 -1.37 -5.11 -5.38
C ARG A 65 -0.79 -4.17 -6.43
N GLY A 66 -1.32 -2.96 -6.50
CA GLY A 66 -0.87 -1.90 -7.39
C GLY A 66 -0.82 -0.58 -6.65
N TRP A 67 0.08 0.30 -7.07
CA TRP A 67 0.25 1.64 -6.52
C TRP A 67 0.32 2.62 -7.68
N ALA A 68 -0.35 3.76 -7.55
CA ALA A 68 -0.28 4.85 -8.52
C ALA A 68 -0.24 6.19 -7.78
N THR A 69 0.49 7.15 -8.34
CA THR A 69 0.57 8.51 -7.78
C THR A 69 -0.17 9.47 -8.69
N ILE A 70 -1.17 10.18 -8.15
CA ILE A 70 -2.00 11.09 -8.91
C ILE A 70 -1.53 12.53 -8.66
N SER A 71 -1.09 13.21 -9.73
CA SER A 71 -0.80 14.64 -9.72
C SER A 71 -2.06 15.49 -9.88
N LEU A 72 -1.96 16.80 -9.61
CA LEU A 72 -3.08 17.74 -9.75
C LEU A 72 -3.69 17.71 -11.16
N GLU A 73 -2.81 17.72 -12.16
CA GLU A 73 -3.17 17.39 -13.54
C GLU A 73 -2.93 15.90 -13.71
N TYR A 74 -3.98 15.15 -14.04
CA TYR A 74 -3.88 13.70 -14.20
C TYR A 74 -4.57 13.21 -15.47
N ASN A 75 -4.09 12.08 -15.97
CA ASN A 75 -4.69 11.36 -17.09
C ASN A 75 -5.12 9.96 -16.62
N SER A 76 -6.41 9.65 -16.71
CA SER A 76 -6.97 8.37 -16.26
C SER A 76 -6.38 7.16 -16.98
N LYS A 77 -6.02 7.29 -18.27
CA LYS A 77 -5.38 6.20 -19.03
C LYS A 77 -3.98 5.90 -18.51
N GLU A 78 -3.23 6.94 -18.15
CA GLU A 78 -1.88 6.79 -17.61
C GLU A 78 -1.90 6.16 -16.23
N ILE A 79 -2.82 6.58 -15.35
CA ILE A 79 -3.02 5.95 -14.02
C ILE A 79 -3.39 4.47 -14.19
N LEU A 80 -4.33 4.15 -15.07
CA LEU A 80 -4.72 2.75 -15.31
C LEU A 80 -3.52 1.93 -15.81
N LEU A 81 -2.70 2.50 -16.69
CA LEU A 81 -1.50 1.84 -17.20
C LEU A 81 -0.47 1.61 -16.08
N GLU A 82 -0.26 2.58 -15.19
CA GLU A 82 0.64 2.46 -14.03
C GLU A 82 0.23 1.28 -13.14
N VAL A 83 -1.07 1.21 -12.77
CA VAL A 83 -1.60 0.09 -11.97
C VAL A 83 -1.45 -1.25 -12.71
N LEU A 84 -1.79 -1.31 -14.01
CA LEU A 84 -1.66 -2.54 -14.80
C LEU A 84 -0.20 -3.04 -14.89
N LEU A 85 0.77 -2.13 -14.97
CA LEU A 85 2.19 -2.49 -14.98
C LEU A 85 2.63 -3.11 -13.66
N CYS A 86 2.10 -2.67 -12.51
CA CYS A 86 2.34 -3.32 -11.22
C CYS A 86 1.86 -4.79 -11.22
N LEU A 87 0.71 -5.07 -11.82
CA LEU A 87 0.12 -6.42 -11.87
C LEU A 87 0.91 -7.38 -12.76
N LYS A 88 1.60 -6.88 -13.80
CA LYS A 88 2.35 -7.70 -14.75
C LYS A 88 3.59 -8.34 -14.12
N ASN A 89 4.23 -7.68 -13.17
CA ASN A 89 5.48 -8.15 -12.56
C ASN A 89 5.30 -9.32 -11.58
N ASN A 90 4.08 -9.65 -11.16
CA ASN A 90 3.80 -10.74 -10.22
C ASN A 90 3.72 -12.14 -10.87
N ARG A 91 3.70 -12.25 -12.21
CA ARG A 91 3.60 -13.55 -12.91
C ARG A 91 4.95 -14.26 -13.12
N GLY A 92 6.04 -13.68 -12.62
CA GLY A 92 7.39 -14.26 -12.74
C GLY A 92 7.77 -15.27 -11.65
N ALA A 93 6.97 -15.42 -10.59
CA ALA A 93 7.30 -16.25 -9.43
C ALA A 93 6.65 -17.65 -9.43
N GLU A 94 5.91 -18.03 -10.47
CA GLU A 94 5.23 -19.34 -10.56
C GLU A 94 5.99 -20.37 -11.41
N LYS A 95 7.32 -20.27 -11.51
CA LYS A 95 8.16 -21.33 -12.08
C LYS A 95 9.50 -21.45 -11.34
N ALA A 96 9.53 -22.28 -10.32
CA ALA A 96 10.68 -23.09 -9.92
C ALA A 96 10.20 -24.30 -9.12
#